data_AF-A0A968LXB1-F1
#
_entry.id   AF-A0A968LXB1-F1
#
_cell.length_a   1.000
_cell.length_b   1.000
_cell.length_c   1.000
_cell.angle_alpha   90.00
_cell.angle_beta   90.00
_cell.angle_gamma   90.00
#
_symmetry.space_group_name_H-M   'P 1'
#
loop_
_entity.id
_entity.type
_entity.pdbx_description
1 polymer ?
#
loop_
_entity_poly.entity_id
_entity_poly.type
_entity_poly.pdbx_seq_one_letter_code
_entity_poly.pdbx_strand_id
1 'polypeptide(L)' 'MKFSIAFETNANPEAGGIYEFGITAFPDGESGLGQFLGLGRISFNSSSN' A
#
# COMPACT_ATOMS: atom_id res chain seq x y z
N MET A 1 -15.94 1.16 -15.93
CA MET A 1 -16.10 0.96 -14.47
C MET A 1 -14.83 1.46 -13.81
N LYS A 2 -14.92 2.35 -12.80
CA LYS A 2 -13.77 2.92 -12.09
C LYS A 2 -13.94 2.62 -10.61
N PHE A 3 -12.95 2.01 -10.00
CA PHE A 3 -12.90 1.78 -8.56
C PHE A 3 -11.71 2.53 -7.97
N SER A 4 -11.73 2.77 -6.67
CA SER A 4 -10.65 3.47 -5.97
C SER A 4 -10.42 2.79 -4.64
N ILE A 5 -9.15 2.60 -4.29
CA ILE A 5 -8.71 2.02 -3.02
C ILE A 5 -8.10 3.16 -2.23
N ALA A 6 -8.61 3.39 -1.01
CA ALA A 6 -8.07 4.36 -0.09
C ALA A 6 -7.32 3.63 1.03
N PHE A 7 -6.16 4.16 1.41
CA PHE A 7 -5.39 3.72 2.56
C PHE A 7 -5.45 4.80 3.64
N GLU A 8 -5.71 4.39 4.87
CA GLU A 8 -5.61 5.24 6.04
C GLU A 8 -4.52 4.68 6.96
N THR A 9 -3.63 5.54 7.42
CA THR A 9 -2.57 5.18 8.36
C THR A 9 -3.14 5.21 9.77
N ASN A 10 -3.22 4.05 10.44
CA ASN A 10 -3.74 3.97 11.82
C ASN A 10 -2.72 4.46 12.87
N ALA A 11 -1.44 4.13 12.67
CA ALA A 11 -0.35 4.52 13.57
C ALA A 11 0.91 4.83 12.77
N ASN A 12 1.76 5.69 13.30
CA ASN A 12 3.10 5.90 12.75
C ASN A 12 3.97 4.65 12.98
N PRO A 13 4.81 4.28 12.02
CA PRO A 13 5.79 3.22 12.23
C PRO A 13 6.82 3.62 13.31
N GLU A 14 7.40 2.62 13.97
CA GLU A 14 8.41 2.82 15.02
C GLU A 14 9.69 3.50 14.51
N ALA A 15 9.98 3.35 13.21
CA ALA A 15 11.10 4.00 12.55
C ALA A 15 10.58 4.96 11.46
N GLY A 16 11.20 6.15 11.35
CA GLY A 16 11.00 6.99 10.18
C GLY A 16 11.65 6.39 8.94
N GLY A 17 11.20 6.80 7.76
CA GLY A 17 11.76 6.33 6.51
C GLY A 17 10.77 6.30 5.35
N ILE A 18 11.19 5.65 4.28
CA ILE A 18 10.41 5.44 3.06
C ILE A 18 9.86 4.01 3.06
N TYR A 19 8.54 3.88 2.98
CA TYR A 19 7.82 2.62 2.92
C TYR A 19 7.22 2.46 1.53
N GLU A 20 7.62 1.40 0.83
CA GLU A 20 7.12 1.06 -0.50
C GLU A 20 6.19 -0.15 -0.42
N PHE A 21 5.09 -0.12 -1.16
CA PHE A 21 4.13 -1.21 -1.23
C PHE A 21 3.60 -1.39 -2.66
N GLY A 22 3.22 -2.63 -2.99
CA GLY A 22 2.59 -2.98 -4.26
C GLY A 22 1.13 -3.36 -4.07
N ILE A 23 0.29 -3.06 -5.06
CA ILE A 23 -1.12 -3.48 -5.08
C ILE A 23 -1.29 -4.54 -6.17
N THR A 24 -1.77 -5.72 -5.76
CA THR A 24 -2.18 -6.79 -6.68
C THR A 24 -3.64 -7.13 -6.39
N ALA A 25 -4.50 -7.03 -7.40
CA ALA A 25 -5.90 -7.44 -7.30
C ALA A 25 -6.05 -8.90 -7.75
N PHE A 26 -6.82 -9.68 -7.01
CA PHE A 26 -7.16 -11.06 -7.35
C PHE A 26 -8.66 -11.14 -7.63
N PRO A 27 -9.08 -11.81 -8.73
CA PRO A 27 -10.49 -12.08 -8.95
C PRO A 27 -10.98 -13.13 -7.94
N ASP A 28 -12.26 -13.11 -7.61
CA ASP A 28 -12.88 -14.12 -6.76
C ASP A 28 -12.77 -15.52 -7.39
N GLY A 29 -12.49 -16.55 -6.57
CA GLY A 29 -12.37 -17.95 -6.98
C GLY A 29 -11.04 -18.61 -6.57
N GLU A 30 -10.97 -19.95 -6.63
CA GLU A 30 -9.82 -20.73 -6.11
C GLU A 30 -8.50 -20.54 -6.88
N SER A 31 -8.51 -19.99 -8.09
CA SER A 31 -7.30 -19.93 -8.96
C SER A 31 -7.25 -18.69 -9.85
N GLY A 32 -7.59 -17.54 -9.29
CA GLY A 32 -7.52 -16.25 -9.98
C GLY A 32 -6.08 -15.82 -10.30
N LEU A 33 -5.80 -15.51 -11.57
CA LEU A 33 -4.55 -14.82 -11.94
C LEU A 33 -4.56 -13.40 -11.35
N GLY A 34 -3.55 -13.10 -10.53
CA GLY A 34 -3.41 -11.77 -9.92
C GLY A 34 -3.02 -10.71 -10.96
N GLN A 35 -3.67 -9.55 -10.90
CA GLN A 35 -3.35 -8.38 -11.71
C GLN A 35 -2.60 -7.36 -10.85
N PHE A 36 -1.35 -7.09 -11.21
CA PHE A 36 -0.60 -6.00 -10.59
C PHE A 36 -1.18 -4.64 -11.04
N LEU A 37 -1.49 -3.78 -10.07
CA LEU A 37 -2.12 -2.47 -10.30
C LEU A 37 -1.16 -1.30 -10.11
N GLY A 38 -0.06 -1.47 -9.39
CA GLY A 38 0.98 -0.44 -9.24
C GLY A 38 1.69 -0.46 -7.90
N LEU A 39 2.60 0.51 -7.74
CA LEU A 39 3.38 0.77 -6.53
C LEU A 39 2.92 2.06 -5.86
N GLY A 40 2.96 2.07 -4.53
CA GLY A 40 2.77 3.25 -3.70
C GLY A 40 3.96 3.45 -2.77
N ARG A 41 4.20 4.70 -2.38
CA ARG A 41 5.25 5.07 -1.44
C ARG A 41 4.72 6.03 -0.40
N ILE A 42 5.03 5.77 0.86
CA ILE A 42 4.73 6.64 2.01
C ILE A 42 6.04 7.03 2.67
N SER A 43 6.18 8.32 3.00
CA SER A 43 7.36 8.86 3.66
C SER A 43 6.99 9.31 5.06
N PHE A 44 7.60 8.72 6.09
CA PHE A 44 7.45 9.14 7.48
C PHE A 44 8.71 9.90 7.91
N ASN A 45 8.54 11.16 8.27
CA ASN A 45 9.62 11.96 8.81
C ASN A 45 9.83 11.58 10.28
N SER A 46 11.02 11.11 10.64
CA SER A 46 11.43 11.05 12.05
C SER A 46 11.97 12.41 12.43
N SER A 47 11.28 13.13 13.32
CA SER A 47 11.84 14.29 13.99
C SER A 47 12.79 13.80 15.08
N SER A 48 14.09 13.73 14.78
CA SER A 48 15.11 13.75 15.83
C SER A 48 15.22 15.18 16.34
N ASN A 49 14.98 15.39 17.63
CA ASN A 49 15.46 16.59 18.32
C ASN A 49 16.98 16.62 18.33
#